data_AF-A0A550H9Z9-F1
#
_entry.id   AF-A0A550H9Z9-F1
#
_cell.length_a   1.000
_cell.length_b   1.000
_cell.length_c   1.000
_cell.angle_alpha   90.00
_cell.angle_beta   90.00
_cell.angle_gamma   90.00
#
_symmetry.space_group_name_H-M   'P 1'
#
loop_
_entity.id
_entity.type
_entity.pdbx_description
1 polymer ?
#
loop_
_entity_poly.entity_id
_entity_poly.type
_entity_poly.pdbx_seq_one_letter_code
_entity_poly.pdbx_strand_id
1 'polypeptide(L)'
;QRRYYAAGTLEASRVTELERLGMVWSVHASAWDTGLEVARSYAAVHGHFLPPANAVWGSGGVGGGAGSMAIGVWAKNQRAAARKTLENAARREAGETGVPYAGELSESRQEALTEVDPGWCPAWEIAWQRNYRLALAHVKAGGSLPAGAGELVVQGEDLGVWIAGQRVGWDRLMPAQRYLLETLGIEPAAEGEMLGPVRRSQDERWNTNLAAARQFHAREGHLRPARKHVELIDVGGGGEGGQEAVKLGAWLDNTRKRAAKLSAERRGQLAGLGLEWAAQEGSA
;
A
#
# COMPACT_ATOMS: atom_id res chain seq x y z
N GLN A 1 31.76 -23.49 6.87
CA GLN A 1 31.41 -23.48 8.31
C GLN A 1 29.90 -23.63 8.54
N ARG A 2 29.03 -22.70 8.10
CA ARG A 2 27.55 -22.84 8.23
C ARG A 2 26.97 -24.16 7.69
N ARG A 3 27.44 -24.59 6.51
CA ARG A 3 27.04 -25.89 5.90
C ARG A 3 27.46 -27.10 6.74
N TYR A 4 28.63 -27.06 7.39
CA TYR A 4 29.13 -28.14 8.25
C TYR A 4 28.42 -28.16 9.61
N TYR A 5 28.09 -26.98 10.15
CA TYR A 5 27.24 -26.84 11.34
C TYR A 5 25.83 -27.40 11.08
N ALA A 6 25.19 -27.01 9.97
CA ALA A 6 23.87 -27.52 9.58
C ALA A 6 23.86 -29.04 9.32
N ALA A 7 25.00 -29.60 8.90
CA ALA A 7 25.18 -31.03 8.72
C ALA A 7 25.64 -31.77 9.99
N GLY A 8 25.78 -31.08 11.14
CA GLY A 8 26.23 -31.68 12.40
C GLY A 8 27.68 -32.20 12.39
N THR A 9 28.49 -31.78 11.41
CA THR A 9 29.87 -32.28 11.18
C THR A 9 30.93 -31.30 11.65
N LEU A 10 30.53 -30.17 12.24
CA LEU A 10 31.45 -29.18 12.77
C LEU A 10 31.80 -29.51 14.22
N GLU A 11 33.10 -29.54 14.54
CA GLU A 11 33.60 -29.84 15.88
C GLU A 11 33.07 -28.84 16.92
N ALA A 12 32.69 -29.33 18.10
CA ALA A 12 32.10 -28.51 19.16
C ALA A 12 32.99 -27.34 19.61
N SER A 13 34.31 -27.56 19.73
CA SER A 13 35.27 -26.50 20.09
C SER A 13 35.27 -25.35 19.06
N ARG A 14 35.16 -25.71 17.78
CA ARG A 14 35.11 -24.77 16.65
C ARG A 14 33.78 -24.02 16.57
N VAL A 15 32.67 -24.64 16.98
CA VAL A 15 31.37 -23.97 17.15
C VAL A 15 31.49 -22.88 18.22
N THR A 16 31.97 -23.23 19.42
CA THR A 16 32.10 -22.28 20.54
C THR A 16 33.04 -21.11 20.22
N GLU A 17 34.14 -21.36 19.50
CA GLU A 17 35.05 -20.30 19.06
C GLU A 17 34.37 -19.33 18.07
N LEU A 18 33.65 -19.87 17.09
CA LEU A 18 32.94 -19.07 16.09
C LEU A 18 31.76 -18.31 16.73
N GLU A 19 31.06 -18.88 17.72
CA GLU A 19 30.04 -18.17 18.51
C GLU A 19 30.63 -16.99 19.27
N ARG A 20 31.80 -17.16 19.90
CA ARG A 20 32.52 -16.08 20.58
C ARG A 20 32.91 -14.94 19.64
N LEU A 21 33.11 -15.25 18.36
CA LEU A 21 33.40 -14.28 17.28
C LEU A 21 32.14 -13.70 16.62
N GLY A 22 30.94 -13.99 17.15
CA GLY A 22 29.68 -13.46 16.63
C GLY A 22 29.16 -14.17 15.36
N MET A 23 29.58 -15.42 15.13
CA MET A 23 29.16 -16.19 13.96
C MET A 23 27.66 -16.50 13.99
N VAL A 24 26.93 -15.95 13.03
CA VAL A 24 25.53 -16.30 12.78
C VAL A 24 25.46 -17.60 11.97
N TRP A 25 24.93 -18.66 12.58
CA TRP A 25 24.87 -20.01 11.98
C TRP A 25 23.77 -20.17 10.92
N SER A 26 22.67 -19.46 11.07
CA SER A 26 21.57 -19.42 10.10
C SER A 26 21.20 -17.98 9.76
N VAL A 27 21.55 -17.55 8.56
CA VAL A 27 21.18 -16.23 8.03
C VAL A 27 19.65 -16.09 7.92
N HIS A 28 18.93 -17.19 7.72
CA HIS A 28 17.46 -17.21 7.62
C HIS A 28 16.74 -17.20 8.99
N ALA A 29 17.31 -17.84 10.01
CA ALA A 29 16.80 -17.71 11.38
C ALA A 29 17.08 -16.29 11.89
N SER A 30 18.30 -15.79 11.67
CA SER A 30 18.66 -14.40 11.94
C SER A 30 17.77 -13.40 11.18
N ALA A 31 17.39 -13.67 9.93
CA ALA A 31 16.47 -12.80 9.18
C ALA A 31 15.01 -12.86 9.67
N TRP A 32 14.56 -14.00 10.20
CA TRP A 32 13.26 -14.11 10.85
C TRP A 32 13.25 -13.34 12.17
N ASP A 33 14.22 -13.61 13.05
CA ASP A 33 14.28 -12.97 14.38
C ASP A 33 14.42 -11.45 14.24
N THR A 34 15.31 -10.99 13.35
CA THR A 34 15.45 -9.57 13.02
C THR A 34 14.14 -9.00 12.46
N GLY A 35 13.48 -9.73 11.54
CA GLY A 35 12.22 -9.27 10.96
C GLY A 35 11.08 -9.17 11.97
N LEU A 36 11.01 -10.12 12.91
CA LEU A 36 10.03 -10.12 13.99
C LEU A 36 10.29 -8.98 14.99
N GLU A 37 11.55 -8.70 15.33
CA GLU A 37 11.93 -7.56 16.16
C GLU A 37 11.54 -6.23 15.50
N VAL A 38 11.89 -6.07 14.21
CA VAL A 38 11.50 -4.88 13.42
C VAL A 38 9.97 -4.78 13.30
N ALA A 39 9.25 -5.90 13.17
CA ALA A 39 7.80 -5.92 13.16
C ALA A 39 7.20 -5.45 14.48
N ARG A 40 7.73 -5.92 15.62
CA ARG A 40 7.34 -5.46 16.96
C ARG A 40 7.60 -3.96 17.12
N SER A 41 8.77 -3.48 16.71
CA SER A 41 9.12 -2.06 16.74
C SER A 41 8.17 -1.21 15.87
N TYR A 42 7.88 -1.67 14.65
CA TYR A 42 6.93 -1.01 13.76
C TYR A 42 5.54 -0.94 14.41
N ALA A 43 5.05 -2.07 14.94
CA ALA A 43 3.74 -2.13 15.57
C ALA A 43 3.64 -1.24 16.82
N ALA A 44 4.71 -1.14 17.62
CA ALA A 44 4.75 -0.28 18.79
C ALA A 44 4.58 1.20 18.44
N VAL A 45 5.18 1.67 17.33
CA VAL A 45 5.07 3.07 16.88
C VAL A 45 3.75 3.33 16.14
N HIS A 46 3.31 2.39 15.31
CA HIS A 46 2.18 2.58 14.41
C HIS A 46 0.84 2.09 14.98
N GLY A 47 0.84 1.33 16.08
CA GLY A 47 -0.33 0.70 16.70
C GLY A 47 -0.87 -0.52 15.95
N HIS A 48 -0.16 -0.99 14.91
CA HIS A 48 -0.55 -2.13 14.07
C HIS A 48 0.66 -2.61 13.23
N PHE A 49 0.64 -3.85 12.73
CA PHE A 49 1.65 -4.39 11.82
C PHE A 49 1.13 -4.51 10.39
N LEU A 50 0.89 -3.34 9.77
CA LEU A 50 0.40 -3.21 8.40
C LEU A 50 1.28 -2.22 7.62
N PRO A 51 2.58 -2.51 7.48
CA PRO A 51 3.45 -1.66 6.68
C PRO A 51 3.04 -1.67 5.21
N PRO A 52 3.09 -0.51 4.51
CA PRO A 52 2.96 -0.49 3.05
C PRO A 52 4.11 -1.27 2.41
N ALA A 53 3.92 -1.73 1.16
CA ALA A 53 4.86 -2.65 0.52
C ALA A 53 6.29 -2.09 0.35
N ASN A 54 6.43 -0.77 0.26
CA ASN A 54 7.70 -0.06 0.14
C ASN A 54 8.26 0.43 1.49
N ALA A 55 7.65 0.04 2.62
CA ALA A 55 8.12 0.47 3.93
C ALA A 55 9.51 -0.10 4.25
N VAL A 56 10.37 0.79 4.75
CA VAL A 56 11.69 0.47 5.30
C VAL A 56 11.70 0.95 6.76
N TRP A 57 12.08 0.07 7.69
CA TRP A 57 12.03 0.30 9.14
C TRP A 57 13.21 -0.37 9.86
N GLY A 58 13.74 0.24 10.92
CA GLY A 58 14.81 -0.33 11.74
C GLY A 58 15.33 0.65 12.81
N SER A 59 16.48 0.32 13.41
CA SER A 59 17.11 1.07 14.51
C SER A 59 17.28 2.57 14.16
N GLY A 60 16.36 3.41 14.64
CA GLY A 60 16.33 4.87 14.40
C GLY A 60 15.02 5.44 13.85
N GLY A 61 14.03 4.62 13.51
CA GLY A 61 12.73 5.08 12.98
C GLY A 61 12.74 5.30 11.46
N VAL A 62 11.88 6.21 10.97
CA VAL A 62 11.67 6.46 9.52
C VAL A 62 12.95 6.99 8.86
N GLY A 63 13.69 6.15 8.15
CA GLY A 63 14.86 6.57 7.38
C GLY A 63 15.90 5.46 7.29
N GLY A 64 16.27 5.07 6.06
CA GLY A 64 17.08 3.89 5.76
C GLY A 64 18.55 3.97 6.18
N GLY A 65 18.82 3.99 7.48
CA GLY A 65 20.16 3.88 8.06
C GLY A 65 20.72 2.46 8.07
N ALA A 66 21.98 2.33 8.50
CA ALA A 66 22.57 1.02 8.81
C ALA A 66 21.72 0.32 9.89
N GLY A 67 21.17 -0.85 9.57
CA GLY A 67 20.22 -1.56 10.42
C GLY A 67 18.74 -1.35 10.07
N SER A 68 18.43 -0.71 8.94
CA SER A 68 17.07 -0.64 8.38
C SER A 68 16.73 -1.85 7.50
N MET A 69 15.49 -2.31 7.58
CA MET A 69 14.97 -3.48 6.88
C MET A 69 13.77 -3.08 6.00
N ALA A 70 13.67 -3.65 4.80
CA ALA A 70 12.49 -3.52 3.94
C ALA A 70 11.28 -4.30 4.54
N ILE A 71 10.75 -3.81 5.66
CA ILE A 71 9.72 -4.46 6.46
C ILE A 71 8.41 -4.67 5.68
N GLY A 72 8.12 -3.81 4.69
CA GLY A 72 6.98 -3.98 3.79
C GLY A 72 7.07 -5.24 2.93
N VAL A 73 8.26 -5.50 2.37
CA VAL A 73 8.54 -6.69 1.56
C VAL A 73 8.55 -7.94 2.45
N TRP A 74 9.16 -7.84 3.64
CA TRP A 74 9.17 -8.95 4.59
C TRP A 74 7.75 -9.32 5.01
N ALA A 75 6.92 -8.36 5.44
CA ALA A 75 5.52 -8.60 5.81
C ALA A 75 4.71 -9.21 4.66
N LYS A 76 4.92 -8.76 3.41
CA LYS A 76 4.30 -9.34 2.21
C LYS A 76 4.64 -10.83 2.08
N ASN A 77 5.90 -11.20 2.26
CA ASN A 77 6.36 -12.59 2.16
C ASN A 77 5.79 -13.45 3.29
N GLN A 78 5.73 -12.92 4.52
CA GLN A 78 5.10 -13.63 5.65
C GLN A 78 3.60 -13.87 5.41
N ARG A 79 2.88 -12.89 4.87
CA ARG A 79 1.46 -13.05 4.52
C ARG A 79 1.26 -14.08 3.42
N ALA A 80 2.14 -14.10 2.41
CA ALA A 80 2.09 -15.11 1.35
C ALA A 80 2.30 -16.53 1.91
N ALA A 81 3.27 -16.69 2.82
CA ALA A 81 3.52 -17.96 3.50
C ALA A 81 2.32 -18.40 4.36
N ALA A 82 1.72 -17.49 5.13
CA ALA A 82 0.53 -17.79 5.95
C ALA A 82 -0.69 -18.17 5.11
N ARG A 83 -0.96 -17.45 4.01
CA ARG A 83 -2.04 -17.82 3.07
C ARG A 83 -1.80 -19.21 2.46
N LYS A 84 -0.55 -19.50 2.09
CA LYS A 84 -0.16 -20.83 1.58
C LYS A 84 -0.38 -21.92 2.62
N THR A 85 -0.08 -21.66 3.90
CA THR A 85 -0.37 -22.60 4.99
C THR A 85 -1.85 -22.95 5.03
N LEU A 86 -2.74 -21.95 4.97
CA LEU A 86 -4.20 -22.17 4.98
C LEU A 86 -4.69 -22.92 3.74
N GLU A 87 -4.22 -22.53 2.55
CA GLU A 87 -4.56 -23.18 1.28
C GLU A 87 -4.15 -24.66 1.28
N ASN A 88 -2.90 -24.95 1.67
CA ASN A 88 -2.40 -26.31 1.72
C ASN A 88 -3.09 -27.15 2.80
N ALA A 89 -3.46 -26.55 3.94
CA ALA A 89 -4.27 -27.23 4.96
C ALA A 89 -5.64 -27.64 4.40
N ALA A 90 -6.33 -26.75 3.69
CA ALA A 90 -7.62 -27.05 3.06
C ALA A 90 -7.50 -28.15 1.99
N ARG A 91 -6.43 -28.15 1.19
CA ARG A 91 -6.17 -29.21 0.20
C ARG A 91 -5.96 -30.58 0.85
N ARG A 92 -5.20 -30.62 1.95
CA ARG A 92 -4.99 -31.85 2.73
C ARG A 92 -6.29 -32.35 3.36
N GLU A 93 -7.11 -31.44 3.90
CA GLU A 93 -8.43 -31.76 4.45
C GLU A 93 -9.39 -32.30 3.37
N ALA A 94 -9.28 -31.80 2.14
CA ALA A 94 -10.00 -32.31 0.97
C ALA A 94 -9.47 -33.67 0.44
N GLY A 95 -8.48 -34.27 1.11
CA GLY A 95 -7.94 -35.59 0.78
C GLY A 95 -6.84 -35.60 -0.30
N GLU A 96 -6.33 -34.43 -0.71
CA GLU A 96 -5.22 -34.37 -1.65
C GLU A 96 -3.92 -34.90 -1.00
N THR A 97 -3.29 -35.86 -1.66
CA THR A 97 -2.04 -36.46 -1.20
C THR A 97 -0.82 -35.78 -1.85
N GLY A 98 0.31 -35.76 -1.15
CA GLY A 98 1.55 -35.18 -1.69
C GLY A 98 1.65 -33.64 -1.65
N VAL A 99 0.75 -32.95 -0.94
CA VAL A 99 0.80 -31.48 -0.77
C VAL A 99 2.05 -31.07 0.01
N PRO A 100 2.97 -30.27 -0.58
CA PRO A 100 4.25 -29.94 0.07
C PRO A 100 4.12 -28.84 1.12
N TYR A 101 4.80 -29.01 2.26
CA TYR A 101 4.93 -27.98 3.31
C TYR A 101 5.90 -26.83 2.95
N ALA A 102 6.61 -26.94 1.82
CA ALA A 102 7.61 -25.97 1.42
C ALA A 102 6.99 -24.57 1.19
N GLY A 103 7.49 -23.57 1.92
CA GLY A 103 7.01 -22.18 1.85
C GLY A 103 5.77 -21.90 2.72
N GLU A 104 5.28 -22.88 3.48
CA GLU A 104 4.32 -22.62 4.56
C GLU A 104 5.00 -21.86 5.71
N LEU A 105 4.21 -21.03 6.38
CA LEU A 105 4.61 -20.44 7.65
C LEU A 105 4.38 -21.45 8.78
N SER A 106 5.38 -21.70 9.63
CA SER A 106 5.24 -22.57 10.78
C SER A 106 4.27 -21.99 11.82
N GLU A 107 3.64 -22.85 12.61
CA GLU A 107 2.70 -22.48 13.67
C GLU A 107 3.30 -21.46 14.64
N SER A 108 4.49 -21.72 15.19
CA SER A 108 5.20 -20.79 16.07
C SER A 108 5.45 -19.40 15.46
N ARG A 109 5.64 -19.31 14.14
CA ARG A 109 5.84 -18.04 13.44
C ARG A 109 4.51 -17.33 13.18
N GLN A 110 3.45 -18.08 12.90
CA GLN A 110 2.08 -17.56 12.80
C GLN A 110 1.64 -16.96 14.14
N GLU A 111 1.87 -17.67 15.24
CA GLU A 111 1.58 -17.20 16.60
C GLU A 111 2.35 -15.93 16.94
N ALA A 112 3.66 -15.93 16.70
CA ALA A 112 4.50 -14.76 16.97
C ALA A 112 4.05 -13.50 16.22
N LEU A 113 3.61 -13.60 14.96
CA LEU A 113 3.06 -12.46 14.22
C LEU A 113 1.65 -12.07 14.67
N THR A 114 0.84 -13.04 15.09
CA THR A 114 -0.49 -12.80 15.63
C THR A 114 -0.42 -12.07 16.98
N GLU A 115 0.59 -12.35 17.79
CA GLU A 115 0.88 -11.60 19.02
C GLU A 115 1.24 -10.14 18.74
N VAL A 116 1.99 -9.87 17.65
CA VAL A 116 2.34 -8.51 17.22
C VAL A 116 1.09 -7.73 16.81
N ASP A 117 0.25 -8.32 15.96
CA ASP A 117 -1.01 -7.74 15.51
C ASP A 117 -1.91 -8.86 14.98
N PRO A 118 -3.04 -9.20 15.64
CA PRO A 118 -3.95 -10.24 15.15
C PRO A 118 -4.49 -9.97 13.74
N GLY A 119 -4.52 -8.69 13.33
CA GLY A 119 -4.95 -8.26 12.01
C GLY A 119 -3.84 -8.23 10.95
N TRP A 120 -2.65 -8.78 11.20
CA TRP A 120 -1.48 -8.64 10.31
C TRP A 120 -1.65 -9.29 8.93
N CYS A 121 -2.48 -10.34 8.81
CA CYS A 121 -2.74 -11.08 7.57
C CYS A 121 -4.26 -11.21 7.28
N PRO A 122 -4.94 -10.11 6.91
CA PRO A 122 -6.38 -10.13 6.66
C PRO A 122 -6.75 -10.89 5.38
N ALA A 123 -7.99 -11.37 5.31
CA ALA A 123 -8.56 -12.00 4.10
C ALA A 123 -8.85 -11.00 2.97
N TRP A 124 -8.79 -9.69 3.25
CA TRP A 124 -9.01 -8.57 2.33
C TRP A 124 -7.75 -7.72 2.14
N GLU A 125 -7.89 -6.60 1.43
CA GLU A 125 -6.81 -5.67 1.12
C GLU A 125 -6.11 -5.10 2.36
N ILE A 126 -4.77 -5.09 2.36
CA ILE A 126 -3.95 -4.59 3.47
C ILE A 126 -4.22 -3.12 3.75
N ALA A 127 -4.41 -2.31 2.70
CA ALA A 127 -4.72 -0.89 2.85
C ALA A 127 -6.07 -0.66 3.54
N TRP A 128 -7.08 -1.51 3.27
CA TRP A 128 -8.36 -1.45 3.95
C TRP A 128 -8.19 -1.74 5.44
N GLN A 129 -7.48 -2.82 5.79
CA GLN A 129 -7.22 -3.18 7.18
C GLN A 129 -6.44 -2.09 7.92
N ARG A 130 -5.47 -1.46 7.24
CA ARG A 130 -4.68 -0.36 7.78
C ARG A 130 -5.57 0.83 8.13
N ASN A 131 -6.41 1.29 7.19
CA ASN A 131 -7.29 2.43 7.45
C ASN A 131 -8.32 2.14 8.54
N TYR A 132 -8.86 0.92 8.59
CA TYR A 132 -9.70 0.49 9.71
C TYR A 132 -8.97 0.59 11.05
N ARG A 133 -7.71 0.10 11.14
CA ARG A 133 -6.90 0.19 12.37
C ARG A 133 -6.63 1.63 12.79
N LEU A 134 -6.38 2.53 11.83
CA LEU A 134 -6.17 3.95 12.10
C LEU A 134 -7.46 4.63 12.60
N ALA A 135 -8.59 4.37 11.96
CA ALA A 135 -9.90 4.88 12.39
C ALA A 135 -10.27 4.34 13.78
N LEU A 136 -10.08 3.04 14.03
CA LEU A 136 -10.31 2.42 15.33
C LEU A 136 -9.44 3.03 16.43
N ALA A 137 -8.15 3.26 16.16
CA ALA A 137 -7.25 3.89 17.12
C ALA A 137 -7.66 5.33 17.44
N HIS A 138 -8.06 6.09 16.43
CA HIS A 138 -8.58 7.46 16.59
C HIS A 138 -9.84 7.51 17.45
N VAL A 139 -10.82 6.64 17.16
CA VAL A 139 -12.06 6.53 17.95
C VAL A 139 -11.77 6.10 19.39
N LYS A 140 -10.87 5.12 19.58
CA LYS A 140 -10.45 4.69 20.93
C LYS A 140 -9.74 5.78 21.73
N ALA A 141 -9.09 6.73 21.06
CA ALA A 141 -8.49 7.90 21.69
C ALA A 141 -9.51 9.02 22.00
N GLY A 142 -10.80 8.79 21.74
CA GLY A 142 -11.89 9.76 21.95
C GLY A 142 -12.12 10.71 20.76
N GLY A 143 -11.47 10.47 19.63
CA GLY A 143 -11.66 11.26 18.42
C GLY A 143 -12.94 10.90 17.67
N SER A 144 -13.57 11.88 17.04
CA SER A 144 -14.71 11.68 16.14
C SER A 144 -14.23 11.34 14.72
N LEU A 145 -14.96 10.48 14.01
CA LEU A 145 -14.67 10.16 12.62
C LEU A 145 -14.87 11.40 11.72
N PRO A 146 -14.02 11.59 10.69
CA PRO A 146 -14.14 12.70 9.76
C PRO A 146 -15.40 12.57 8.90
N ALA A 147 -16.05 13.69 8.63
CA ALA A 147 -17.19 13.78 7.71
C ALA A 147 -16.75 14.08 6.27
N GLY A 148 -15.56 14.67 6.11
CA GLY A 148 -15.03 15.13 4.83
C GLY A 148 -13.56 14.78 4.60
N ALA A 149 -13.15 14.88 3.34
CA ALA A 149 -11.75 14.70 2.95
C ALA A 149 -10.82 15.70 3.64
N GLY A 150 -9.63 15.26 4.04
CA GLY A 150 -8.60 16.09 4.65
C GLY A 150 -8.80 16.44 6.13
N GLU A 151 -9.96 16.17 6.71
CA GLU A 151 -10.26 16.45 8.13
C GLU A 151 -9.43 15.58 9.08
N LEU A 152 -9.09 14.37 8.66
CA LEU A 152 -8.26 13.45 9.45
C LEU A 152 -7.30 12.68 8.54
N VAL A 153 -6.03 13.07 8.59
CA VAL A 153 -4.94 12.40 7.89
C VAL A 153 -3.99 11.78 8.91
N VAL A 154 -3.94 10.44 8.94
CA VAL A 154 -3.13 9.70 9.92
C VAL A 154 -2.15 8.80 9.17
N GLN A 155 -0.86 8.93 9.47
CA GLN A 155 0.20 8.18 8.79
C GLN A 155 0.14 8.20 7.25
N GLY A 156 -0.27 9.36 6.69
CA GLY A 156 -0.39 9.58 5.25
C GLY A 156 -1.69 9.10 4.61
N GLU A 157 -2.62 8.53 5.40
CA GLU A 157 -3.92 8.06 4.92
C GLU A 157 -5.01 9.07 5.28
N ASP A 158 -5.79 9.50 4.29
CA ASP A 158 -6.96 10.35 4.48
C ASP A 158 -8.18 9.48 4.85
N LEU A 159 -8.57 9.52 6.12
CA LEU A 159 -9.63 8.68 6.64
C LEU A 159 -11.02 9.15 6.19
N GLY A 160 -11.21 10.44 5.91
CA GLY A 160 -12.47 10.96 5.38
C GLY A 160 -12.75 10.43 3.97
N VAL A 161 -11.74 10.46 3.11
CA VAL A 161 -11.83 9.85 1.76
C VAL A 161 -12.06 8.35 1.85
N TRP A 162 -11.36 7.66 2.75
CA TRP A 162 -11.52 6.21 2.90
C TRP A 162 -12.91 5.82 3.40
N ILE A 163 -13.45 6.53 4.40
CA ILE A 163 -14.79 6.31 4.96
C ILE A 163 -15.85 6.56 3.90
N ALA A 164 -15.82 7.69 3.19
CA ALA A 164 -16.76 7.97 2.10
C ALA A 164 -16.75 6.85 1.04
N GLY A 165 -15.56 6.35 0.69
CA GLY A 165 -15.42 5.21 -0.21
C GLY A 165 -16.04 3.90 0.32
N GLN A 166 -16.02 3.67 1.64
CA GLN A 166 -16.67 2.50 2.24
C GLN A 166 -18.20 2.63 2.18
N ARG A 167 -18.74 3.81 2.51
CA ARG A 167 -20.18 4.08 2.50
C ARG A 167 -20.78 3.94 1.11
N VAL A 168 -20.09 4.44 0.08
CA VAL A 168 -20.49 4.28 -1.34
C VAL A 168 -20.32 2.85 -1.84
N GLY A 169 -19.26 2.17 -1.40
CA GLY A 169 -18.93 0.81 -1.82
C GLY A 169 -19.56 -0.29 -0.96
N TRP A 170 -20.55 0.02 -0.14
CA TRP A 170 -20.99 -0.83 0.97
C TRP A 170 -21.36 -2.25 0.56
N ASP A 171 -22.10 -2.42 -0.53
CA ASP A 171 -22.57 -3.73 -1.01
C ASP A 171 -21.44 -4.63 -1.52
N ARG A 172 -20.25 -4.07 -1.78
CA ARG A 172 -19.06 -4.83 -2.20
C ARG A 172 -18.23 -5.33 -1.02
N LEU A 173 -18.57 -4.91 0.20
CA LEU A 173 -17.85 -5.29 1.41
C LEU A 173 -18.25 -6.69 1.88
N MET A 174 -17.26 -7.46 2.33
CA MET A 174 -17.53 -8.74 2.99
C MET A 174 -18.37 -8.50 4.27
N PRO A 175 -19.20 -9.47 4.71
CA PRO A 175 -19.97 -9.34 5.95
C PRO A 175 -19.12 -8.93 7.15
N ALA A 176 -17.93 -9.51 7.29
CA ALA A 176 -16.99 -9.15 8.36
C ALA A 176 -16.46 -7.71 8.24
N GLN A 177 -16.26 -7.18 7.03
CA GLN A 177 -15.86 -5.78 6.83
C GLN A 177 -16.98 -4.82 7.24
N ARG A 178 -18.24 -5.13 6.91
CA ARG A 178 -19.41 -4.35 7.33
C ARG A 178 -19.54 -4.32 8.85
N TYR A 179 -19.47 -5.49 9.49
CA TYR A 179 -19.48 -5.58 10.95
C TYR A 179 -18.39 -4.72 11.61
N LEU A 180 -17.16 -4.77 11.09
CA LEU A 180 -16.07 -3.94 11.60
C LEU A 180 -16.35 -2.44 11.43
N LEU A 181 -16.89 -2.00 10.29
CA LEU A 181 -17.25 -0.60 10.08
C LEU A 181 -18.38 -0.14 11.00
N GLU A 182 -19.40 -0.98 11.17
CA GLU A 182 -20.52 -0.75 12.10
C GLU A 182 -20.02 -0.60 13.54
N THR A 183 -19.00 -1.37 13.97
CA THR A 183 -18.40 -1.20 15.30
C THR A 183 -17.74 0.18 15.53
N LEU A 184 -17.46 0.92 14.46
CA LEU A 184 -16.96 2.29 14.50
C LEU A 184 -18.07 3.34 14.33
N GLY A 185 -19.32 2.92 14.13
CA GLY A 185 -20.45 3.80 13.78
C GLY A 185 -20.43 4.27 12.33
N ILE A 186 -19.75 3.54 11.43
CA ILE A 186 -19.79 3.82 9.99
C ILE A 186 -20.92 3.00 9.39
N GLU A 187 -21.88 3.69 8.78
CA GLU A 187 -23.08 3.10 8.17
C GLU A 187 -23.06 3.29 6.65
N PRO A 188 -23.83 2.47 5.87
CA PRO A 188 -23.99 2.70 4.44
C PRO A 188 -24.46 4.12 4.11
N ALA A 189 -24.27 4.54 2.86
CA ALA A 189 -24.91 5.75 2.38
C ALA A 189 -26.44 5.57 2.43
N ALA A 190 -27.17 6.56 2.95
CA ALA A 190 -28.62 6.56 2.90
C ALA A 190 -29.10 6.69 1.44
N GLU A 191 -30.31 6.23 1.17
CA GLU A 191 -30.91 6.33 -0.16
C GLU A 191 -31.03 7.79 -0.59
N GLY A 192 -30.36 8.17 -1.68
CA GLY A 192 -30.29 9.56 -2.16
C GLY A 192 -29.22 10.44 -1.49
N GLU A 193 -28.42 9.91 -0.55
CA GLU A 193 -27.31 10.64 0.05
C GLU A 193 -26.17 10.86 -0.96
N MET A 194 -25.93 12.12 -1.34
CA MET A 194 -24.76 12.49 -2.12
C MET A 194 -23.53 12.63 -1.21
N LEU A 195 -22.72 11.56 -1.15
CA LEU A 195 -21.41 11.60 -0.51
C LEU A 195 -20.35 12.18 -1.47
N GLY A 196 -19.73 13.30 -1.09
CA GLY A 196 -18.68 13.95 -1.87
C GLY A 196 -17.32 13.21 -1.83
N PRO A 197 -16.33 13.71 -2.58
CA PRO A 197 -16.28 13.42 -4.00
C PRO A 197 -16.09 11.91 -4.24
N VAL A 198 -16.93 11.37 -5.12
CA VAL A 198 -16.69 10.13 -5.86
C VAL A 198 -15.21 10.07 -6.22
N ARG A 199 -14.51 8.98 -5.86
CA ARG A 199 -13.14 8.72 -6.28
C ARG A 199 -13.09 9.00 -7.79
N ARG A 200 -12.54 10.16 -8.19
CA ARG A 200 -12.72 10.64 -9.56
C ARG A 200 -12.34 9.54 -10.50
N SER A 201 -13.24 9.21 -11.42
CA SER A 201 -12.99 8.17 -12.40
C SER A 201 -11.67 8.47 -13.09
N GLN A 202 -11.02 7.44 -13.63
CA GLN A 202 -9.78 7.68 -14.37
C GLN A 202 -10.01 8.72 -15.48
N ASP A 203 -11.23 8.74 -16.05
CA ASP A 203 -11.67 9.70 -17.06
C ASP A 203 -11.86 11.10 -16.51
N GLU A 204 -12.47 11.28 -15.34
CA GLU A 204 -12.58 12.59 -14.70
C GLU A 204 -11.21 13.17 -14.37
N ARG A 205 -10.31 12.36 -13.79
CA ARG A 205 -8.92 12.80 -13.52
C ARG A 205 -8.18 13.11 -14.81
N TRP A 206 -8.38 12.31 -15.85
CA TRP A 206 -7.82 12.57 -17.17
C TRP A 206 -8.32 13.91 -17.73
N ASN A 207 -9.63 14.15 -17.66
CA ASN A 207 -10.28 15.38 -18.14
C ASN A 207 -9.81 16.62 -17.37
N THR A 208 -9.68 16.54 -16.04
CA THR A 208 -9.09 17.61 -15.21
C THR A 208 -7.67 17.94 -15.66
N ASN A 209 -6.81 16.93 -15.85
CA ASN A 209 -5.43 17.16 -16.29
C ASN A 209 -5.36 17.68 -17.75
N LEU A 210 -6.25 17.21 -18.62
CA LEU A 210 -6.35 17.67 -20.00
C LEU A 210 -6.83 19.13 -20.06
N ALA A 211 -7.76 19.53 -19.19
CA ALA A 211 -8.19 20.91 -19.06
C ALA A 211 -7.03 21.82 -18.62
N ALA A 212 -6.24 21.39 -17.61
CA ALA A 212 -5.02 22.09 -17.21
C ALA A 212 -4.00 22.19 -18.34
N ALA A 213 -3.79 21.12 -19.11
CA ALA A 213 -2.92 21.14 -20.29
C ALA A 213 -3.43 22.13 -21.36
N ARG A 214 -4.74 22.16 -21.63
CA ARG A 214 -5.34 23.13 -22.56
C ARG A 214 -5.16 24.57 -22.09
N GLN A 215 -5.41 24.84 -20.81
CA GLN A 215 -5.24 26.17 -20.23
C GLN A 215 -3.78 26.63 -20.32
N PHE A 216 -2.83 25.77 -19.92
CA PHE A 216 -1.41 26.06 -20.03
C PHE A 216 -0.98 26.26 -21.48
N HIS A 217 -1.42 25.40 -22.41
CA HIS A 217 -1.10 25.54 -23.83
C HIS A 217 -1.69 26.81 -24.43
N ALA A 218 -2.91 27.20 -24.06
CA ALA A 218 -3.52 28.43 -24.52
C ALA A 218 -2.73 29.67 -24.06
N ARG A 219 -2.13 29.62 -22.86
CA ARG A 219 -1.31 30.71 -22.31
C ARG A 219 0.12 30.74 -22.86
N GLU A 220 0.76 29.58 -22.97
CA GLU A 220 2.21 29.48 -23.26
C GLU A 220 2.52 29.00 -24.68
N GLY A 221 1.55 28.45 -25.40
CA GLY A 221 1.72 27.91 -26.76
C GLY A 221 2.47 26.57 -26.83
N HIS A 222 2.76 25.92 -25.69
CA HIS A 222 3.47 24.64 -25.65
C HIS A 222 3.04 23.76 -24.45
N LEU A 223 3.40 22.47 -24.47
CA LEU A 223 3.21 21.52 -23.35
C LEU A 223 4.53 21.06 -22.72
N ARG A 224 5.36 22.06 -22.39
CA ARG A 224 6.69 21.89 -21.77
C ARG A 224 6.85 22.71 -20.47
N PRO A 225 5.94 22.60 -19.49
CA PRO A 225 6.11 23.25 -18.19
C PRO A 225 7.28 22.63 -17.41
N ALA A 226 7.81 23.37 -16.43
CA ALA A 226 8.75 22.82 -15.46
C ALA A 226 8.12 21.62 -14.71
N ARG A 227 8.92 20.62 -14.32
CA ARG A 227 8.42 19.41 -13.63
C ARG A 227 7.61 19.70 -12.36
N LYS A 228 7.94 20.77 -11.64
CA LYS A 228 7.23 21.19 -10.41
C LYS A 228 6.07 22.16 -10.67
N HIS A 229 5.79 22.50 -11.94
CA HIS A 229 4.71 23.43 -12.30
C HIS A 229 3.36 22.92 -11.83
N VAL A 230 2.60 23.82 -11.23
CA VAL A 230 1.23 23.62 -10.80
C VAL A 230 0.36 24.60 -11.58
N GLU A 231 -0.63 24.06 -12.27
CA GLU A 231 -1.64 24.81 -13.00
C GLU A 231 -2.90 24.90 -12.14
N LEU A 232 -3.38 26.11 -11.88
CA LEU A 232 -4.63 26.34 -11.17
C LEU A 232 -5.76 26.41 -12.20
N ILE A 233 -6.72 25.49 -12.15
CA ILE A 233 -7.88 25.49 -13.04
C ILE A 233 -9.16 25.76 -12.27
N ASP A 234 -10.10 26.49 -12.87
CA ASP A 234 -11.42 26.66 -12.28
C ASP A 234 -12.24 25.38 -12.45
N VAL A 235 -12.77 24.84 -11.34
CA VAL A 235 -13.63 23.66 -11.32
C VAL A 235 -15.01 24.10 -10.86
N GLY A 236 -15.76 24.69 -11.79
CA GLY A 236 -17.11 25.21 -11.52
C GLY A 236 -18.18 24.43 -12.26
N GLY A 237 -18.77 23.43 -11.59
CA GLY A 237 -20.03 22.81 -11.98
C GLY A 237 -21.08 23.09 -10.91
N GLY A 238 -21.64 24.31 -10.91
CA GLY A 238 -22.73 24.71 -10.02
C GLY A 238 -22.30 25.57 -8.81
N GLY A 239 -22.44 26.89 -8.94
CA GLY A 239 -22.68 27.80 -7.81
C GLY A 239 -21.47 28.48 -7.17
N GLU A 240 -20.39 27.77 -6.84
CA GLU A 240 -19.22 28.37 -6.18
C GLU A 240 -17.92 27.93 -6.89
N GLY A 241 -17.24 28.89 -7.52
CA GLY A 241 -16.02 28.65 -8.31
C GLY A 241 -14.83 28.32 -7.42
N GLY A 242 -14.51 27.02 -7.26
CA GLY A 242 -13.29 26.55 -6.64
C GLY A 242 -12.15 26.42 -7.65
N GLN A 243 -10.94 26.83 -7.26
CA GLN A 243 -9.73 26.59 -8.04
C GLN A 243 -9.06 25.27 -7.61
N GLU A 244 -8.74 24.41 -8.57
CA GLU A 244 -8.01 23.16 -8.33
C GLU A 244 -6.55 23.29 -8.80
N ALA A 245 -5.61 22.91 -7.92
CA ALA A 245 -4.20 22.84 -8.22
C ALA A 245 -3.81 21.51 -8.88
N VAL A 246 -3.52 21.55 -10.19
CA VAL A 246 -3.07 20.42 -10.99
C VAL A 246 -1.55 20.41 -11.12
N LYS A 247 -0.88 19.35 -10.66
CA LYS A 247 0.59 19.15 -10.85
C LYS A 247 0.95 18.82 -12.29
N LEU A 248 0.70 19.76 -13.20
CA LEU A 248 0.75 19.56 -14.65
C LEU A 248 2.12 19.08 -15.14
N GLY A 249 3.21 19.63 -14.60
CA GLY A 249 4.57 19.21 -14.98
C GLY A 249 4.83 17.74 -14.69
N ALA A 250 4.50 17.29 -13.47
CA ALA A 250 4.66 15.90 -13.07
C ALA A 250 3.73 14.95 -13.84
N TRP A 251 2.51 15.40 -14.16
CA TRP A 251 1.57 14.62 -14.95
C TRP A 251 2.05 14.41 -16.39
N LEU A 252 2.45 15.48 -17.10
CA LEU A 252 2.97 15.37 -18.47
C LEU A 252 4.22 14.48 -18.57
N ASP A 253 5.14 14.57 -17.60
CA ASP A 253 6.31 13.68 -17.51
C ASP A 253 5.91 12.20 -17.40
N ASN A 254 4.95 11.90 -16.52
CA ASN A 254 4.48 10.53 -16.33
C ASN A 254 3.69 10.02 -17.53
N THR A 255 2.90 10.88 -18.17
CA THR A 255 2.14 10.58 -19.38
C THR A 255 3.06 10.23 -20.55
N ARG A 256 4.15 10.99 -20.76
CA ARG A 256 5.19 10.67 -21.75
C ARG A 256 5.84 9.32 -21.49
N LYS A 257 6.25 9.04 -20.24
CA LYS A 257 6.86 7.75 -19.85
C LYS A 257 5.94 6.55 -20.04
N ARG A 258 4.62 6.76 -19.99
CA ARG A 258 3.60 5.71 -20.08
C ARG A 258 2.84 5.74 -21.40
N ALA A 259 3.38 6.40 -22.44
CA ALA A 259 2.73 6.55 -23.74
C ALA A 259 2.22 5.22 -24.32
N ALA A 260 3.02 4.16 -24.21
CA ALA A 260 2.66 2.82 -24.70
C ALA A 260 1.46 2.18 -23.99
N LYS A 261 1.07 2.68 -22.81
CA LYS A 261 -0.07 2.20 -22.02
C LYS A 261 -1.33 3.07 -22.17
N LEU A 262 -1.28 4.12 -22.98
CA LEU A 262 -2.42 5.01 -23.24
C LEU A 262 -3.24 4.52 -24.44
N SER A 263 -4.55 4.69 -24.37
CA SER A 263 -5.43 4.48 -25.53
C SER A 263 -5.05 5.41 -26.68
N ALA A 264 -5.39 5.03 -27.91
CA ALA A 264 -5.16 5.86 -29.09
C ALA A 264 -5.85 7.23 -28.96
N GLU A 265 -7.07 7.26 -28.42
CA GLU A 265 -7.83 8.49 -28.18
C GLU A 265 -7.10 9.46 -27.25
N ARG A 266 -6.65 8.98 -26.08
CA ARG A 266 -5.90 9.81 -25.11
C ARG A 266 -4.57 10.31 -25.67
N ARG A 267 -3.91 9.51 -26.53
CA ARG A 267 -2.73 9.95 -27.27
C ARG A 267 -3.05 11.07 -28.27
N GLY A 268 -4.15 10.93 -29.00
CA GLY A 268 -4.64 11.93 -29.95
C GLY A 268 -5.00 13.26 -29.30
N GLN A 269 -5.66 13.24 -28.13
CA GLN A 269 -6.05 14.45 -27.40
C GLN A 269 -4.86 15.34 -27.02
N LEU A 270 -3.73 14.76 -26.62
CA LEU A 270 -2.52 15.50 -26.30
C LEU A 270 -1.68 15.84 -27.53
N ALA A 271 -1.66 14.95 -28.54
CA ALA A 271 -1.01 15.25 -29.83
C ALA A 271 -1.66 16.49 -30.49
N GLY A 272 -2.99 16.61 -30.41
CA GLY A 272 -3.73 17.78 -30.89
C GLY A 272 -3.39 19.08 -30.13
N LEU A 273 -2.75 18.99 -28.96
CA LEU A 273 -2.22 20.13 -28.20
C LEU A 273 -0.70 20.30 -28.39
N GLY A 274 -0.14 19.72 -29.45
CA GLY A 274 1.30 19.84 -29.76
C GLY A 274 2.21 18.98 -28.88
N LEU A 275 1.68 18.00 -28.14
CA LEU A 275 2.51 17.05 -27.41
C LEU A 275 3.12 16.02 -28.36
N GLU A 276 4.43 16.13 -28.57
CA GLU A 276 5.20 15.17 -29.35
C GLU A 276 5.39 13.87 -28.55
N TRP A 277 5.02 12.76 -29.18
CA TRP A 277 5.29 11.42 -28.66
C TRP A 277 6.66 10.96 -29.17
N ALA A 278 7.47 10.36 -28.30
CA ALA A 278 8.66 9.67 -28.75
C ALA A 278 8.25 8.56 -29.73
N ALA A 279 8.94 8.47 -30.88
CA ALA A 279 8.70 7.41 -31.84
C ALA A 279 8.84 6.05 -31.14
N GLN A 280 7.83 5.19 -31.26
CA GLN A 280 7.96 3.80 -30.85
C GLN A 280 8.89 3.13 -31.86
N GLU A 281 10.14 2.87 -31.47
CA GLU A 281 11.00 1.97 -32.22
C GLU A 281 10.33 0.57 -32.28
N GLY A 282 9.88 0.23 -33.48
CA GLY A 282 9.70 -1.11 -34.05
C GLY A 282 9.15 -2.24 -33.17
N SER A 283 7.92 -2.67 -33.46
CA SER A 283 7.62 -4.11 -33.56
C SER A 283 7.09 -4.35 -34.97
N ALA A 284 7.99 -4.82 -35.84
CA ALA A 284 7.62 -5.63 -37.00
C ALA A 284 7.42 -7.08 -36.52
#